data_AF-A0A3A6R7P8-F1
#
_entry.id   AF-A0A3A6R7P8-F1
#
_cell.length_a   1.000
_cell.length_b   1.000
_cell.length_c   1.000
_cell.angle_alpha   90.00
_cell.angle_beta   90.00
_cell.angle_gamma   90.00
#
_symmetry.space_group_name_H-M   'P 1'
#
loop_
_entity.id
_entity.type
_entity.pdbx_description
1 polymer ?
#
loop_
_entity_poly.entity_id
_entity_poly.type
_entity_poly.pdbx_seq_one_letter_code
_entity_poly.pdbx_strand_id
1 'polypeptide(L)'
;MWRRRGLKIDLRGGPAVAEYPEYPSVEAVIDVTRYQDAVVALNGVRNTFFNGHSILVPEREAQAIAMLRDRYDAALTYGQCAEFEFATKASAQGVSIHLIRLGQAVAGSTGQSADEMVSDAIRRPDDMHRDWGALYTSFMNPAV
;
A
#
# COMPACT_ATOMS: atom_id res chain seq x y z
N MET A 1 6.84 12.31 -29.08
CA MET A 1 7.57 13.20 -28.14
C MET A 1 6.71 13.33 -26.87
N TRP A 2 6.90 12.45 -25.89
CA TRP A 2 6.02 12.33 -24.73
C TRP A 2 6.42 13.34 -23.65
N ARG A 3 5.52 14.29 -23.36
CA ARG A 3 5.66 15.19 -22.20
C ARG A 3 5.25 14.46 -20.94
N ARG A 4 6.18 14.33 -19.99
CA ARG A 4 5.90 13.97 -18.58
C ARG A 4 4.85 14.96 -18.04
N ARG A 5 3.64 14.50 -17.72
CA ARG A 5 2.72 15.24 -16.85
C ARG A 5 2.97 14.76 -15.44
N GLY A 6 3.51 15.66 -14.64
CA GLY A 6 3.67 15.49 -13.20
C GLY A 6 2.31 15.26 -12.54
N LEU A 7 2.33 14.34 -11.58
CA LEU A 7 1.31 14.18 -10.56
C LEU A 7 1.19 15.52 -9.81
N LYS A 8 0.13 16.28 -10.09
CA LYS A 8 -0.25 17.44 -9.26
C LYS A 8 -1.02 16.90 -8.07
N ILE A 9 -0.41 16.96 -6.89
CA ILE A 9 -1.13 16.78 -5.62
C ILE A 9 -1.81 18.11 -5.32
N ASP A 10 -3.14 18.14 -5.44
CA ASP A 10 -3.97 19.24 -4.94
C ASP A 10 -4.10 19.11 -3.42
N LEU A 11 -3.74 20.16 -2.69
CA LEU A 11 -3.78 20.21 -1.22
C LEU A 11 -5.01 20.96 -0.67
N ARG A 12 -6.00 21.29 -1.49
CA ARG A 12 -7.20 22.04 -1.02
C ARG A 12 -8.56 21.47 -1.46
N GLY A 13 -8.57 20.33 -2.14
CA GLY A 13 -9.73 19.45 -2.26
C GLY A 13 -9.24 18.04 -2.04
N GLY A 14 -9.75 17.35 -1.01
CA GLY A 14 -9.17 16.14 -0.42
C GLY A 14 -8.56 15.19 -1.46
N PRO A 15 -7.24 14.95 -1.41
CA PRO A 15 -6.64 13.94 -2.28
C PRO A 15 -7.20 12.60 -1.81
N ALA A 16 -7.73 11.80 -2.74
CA ALA A 16 -7.93 10.37 -2.55
C ALA A 16 -6.74 9.87 -1.74
N VAL A 17 -7.03 9.35 -0.55
CA VAL A 17 -6.04 8.80 0.37
C VAL A 17 -5.13 7.95 -0.51
N ALA A 18 -3.83 8.22 -0.52
CA ALA A 18 -2.90 7.24 -1.07
C ALA A 18 -3.03 6.02 -0.15
N GLU A 19 -4.04 5.20 -0.43
CA GLU A 19 -4.35 3.97 0.28
C GLU A 19 -3.25 3.02 -0.15
N TYR A 20 -2.43 2.67 0.82
CA TYR A 20 -1.45 1.63 0.65
C TYR A 20 -2.18 0.37 0.14
N PRO A 21 -1.63 -0.35 -0.85
CA PRO A 21 -2.12 -1.68 -1.18
C PRO A 21 -2.22 -2.50 0.10
N GLU A 22 -3.29 -3.28 0.21
CA GLU A 22 -3.52 -4.05 1.42
C GLU A 22 -2.53 -5.21 1.52
N TYR A 23 -1.95 -5.40 2.70
CA TYR A 23 -1.23 -6.62 3.03
C TYR A 23 -2.09 -7.61 3.84
N PRO A 24 -2.07 -8.91 3.53
CA PRO A 24 -1.46 -9.54 2.36
C PRO A 24 -2.33 -9.39 1.10
N SER A 25 -1.68 -9.24 -0.05
CA SER A 25 -2.33 -9.19 -1.37
C SER A 25 -1.94 -10.35 -2.27
N VAL A 26 -2.81 -10.65 -3.23
CA VAL A 26 -2.55 -11.52 -4.38
C VAL A 26 -2.25 -10.67 -5.60
N GLU A 27 -1.13 -10.92 -6.25
CA GLU A 27 -0.88 -10.43 -7.60
C GLU A 27 -1.53 -11.38 -8.61
N ALA A 28 -2.40 -10.82 -9.45
CA ALA A 28 -3.01 -11.49 -10.59
C ALA A 28 -2.44 -10.91 -11.89
N VAL A 29 -1.71 -11.73 -12.64
CA VAL A 29 -1.20 -11.40 -13.97
C VAL A 29 -2.18 -11.93 -15.02
N ILE A 30 -2.64 -11.04 -15.89
CA ILE A 30 -3.68 -11.32 -16.89
C ILE A 30 -3.13 -10.95 -18.27
N ASP A 31 -3.55 -11.68 -19.30
CA ASP A 31 -3.25 -11.29 -20.67
C ASP A 31 -3.67 -9.84 -20.96
N VAL A 32 -2.76 -9.08 -21.60
CA VAL A 32 -2.92 -7.63 -21.84
C VAL A 32 -4.19 -7.32 -22.63
N THR A 33 -4.63 -8.20 -23.53
CA THR A 33 -5.85 -8.00 -24.33
C THR A 33 -7.12 -8.06 -23.48
N ARG A 34 -7.05 -8.70 -22.30
CA ARG A 34 -8.17 -8.93 -21.38
C ARG A 34 -8.08 -8.10 -20.10
N TYR A 35 -6.97 -7.39 -19.89
CA TYR A 35 -6.71 -6.61 -18.67
C TYR A 35 -7.81 -5.58 -18.40
N GLN A 36 -8.22 -4.80 -19.42
CA GLN A 36 -9.25 -3.77 -19.23
C GLN A 36 -10.61 -4.37 -18.83
N ASP A 37 -10.97 -5.52 -19.43
CA ASP A 37 -12.20 -6.22 -19.08
C ASP A 37 -12.17 -6.76 -17.64
N ALA A 38 -11.00 -7.18 -17.17
CA ALA A 38 -10.80 -7.62 -15.78
C ALA A 38 -10.90 -6.45 -14.79
N VAL A 39 -10.32 -5.29 -15.13
CA VAL A 39 -10.43 -4.06 -14.33
C VAL A 39 -11.90 -3.66 -14.16
N VAL A 40 -12.68 -3.69 -15.24
CA VAL A 40 -14.11 -3.38 -15.19
C VAL A 40 -14.88 -4.40 -14.33
N ALA A 41 -14.54 -5.69 -14.41
CA ALA A 41 -15.18 -6.73 -13.61
C ALA A 41 -14.91 -6.63 -12.11
N LEU A 42 -13.81 -5.97 -11.72
CA LEU A 42 -13.45 -5.71 -10.32
C LEU A 42 -14.08 -4.43 -9.76
N ASN A 43 -14.98 -3.78 -10.51
CA ASN A 43 -15.67 -2.59 -10.03
C ASN A 43 -16.46 -2.90 -8.75
N GLY A 44 -16.13 -2.20 -7.66
CA GLY A 44 -16.71 -2.41 -6.33
C GLY A 44 -15.85 -3.25 -5.38
N VAL A 45 -14.78 -3.91 -5.86
CA VAL A 45 -13.81 -4.59 -4.99
C VAL A 45 -12.90 -3.55 -4.35
N ARG A 46 -12.91 -3.48 -3.01
CA ARG A 46 -12.16 -2.46 -2.26
C ARG A 46 -10.66 -2.77 -2.25
N ASN A 47 -9.85 -1.72 -2.13
CA ASN A 47 -8.38 -1.80 -1.99
C ASN A 47 -7.69 -2.60 -3.10
N THR A 48 -8.27 -2.64 -4.30
CA THR A 48 -7.64 -3.23 -5.47
C THR A 48 -6.70 -2.21 -6.10
N PHE A 49 -5.47 -2.63 -6.41
CA PHE A 49 -4.49 -1.78 -7.07
C PHE A 49 -4.19 -2.27 -8.49
N PHE A 50 -4.07 -1.33 -9.42
CA PHE A 50 -3.94 -1.57 -10.85
C PHE A 50 -2.67 -0.87 -11.36
N ASN A 51 -1.66 -1.63 -11.79
CA ASN A 51 -0.41 -1.04 -12.31
C ASN A 51 -0.29 -1.06 -13.85
N GLY A 52 -1.32 -1.56 -14.54
CA GLY A 52 -1.37 -1.68 -16.00
C GLY A 52 -0.77 -2.98 -16.55
N HIS A 53 -0.19 -3.82 -15.70
CA HIS A 53 0.39 -5.12 -16.05
C HIS A 53 -0.20 -6.25 -15.20
N SER A 54 -0.33 -6.01 -13.90
CA SER A 54 -0.90 -6.91 -12.91
C SER A 54 -1.89 -6.15 -12.03
N ILE A 55 -2.74 -6.95 -11.36
CA ILE A 55 -3.76 -6.48 -10.43
C ILE A 55 -3.41 -7.02 -9.05
N LEU A 56 -3.27 -6.14 -8.06
CA LEU A 56 -3.12 -6.54 -6.67
C LEU A 56 -4.48 -6.51 -6.00
N VAL A 57 -4.90 -7.66 -5.48
CA VAL A 57 -6.20 -7.86 -4.83
C VAL A 57 -5.95 -8.30 -3.38
N PRO A 58 -6.61 -7.70 -2.37
CA PRO A 58 -6.48 -8.17 -1.00
C PRO A 58 -6.84 -9.65 -0.87
N GLU A 59 -6.06 -10.43 -0.11
CA GLU A 59 -6.31 -11.87 0.04
C GLU A 59 -7.70 -12.20 0.62
N ARG A 60 -8.29 -11.28 1.39
CA ARG A 60 -9.66 -11.43 1.91
C ARG A 60 -10.74 -11.43 0.82
N GLU A 61 -10.47 -10.85 -0.35
CA GLU A 61 -11.42 -10.76 -1.48
C GLU A 61 -11.41 -12.05 -2.30
N ALA A 62 -11.62 -13.19 -1.63
CA ALA A 62 -11.50 -14.53 -2.21
C ALA A 62 -12.39 -14.74 -3.47
N GLN A 63 -13.56 -14.10 -3.51
CA GLN A 63 -14.46 -14.17 -4.66
C GLN A 63 -13.89 -13.45 -5.89
N ALA A 64 -13.26 -12.29 -5.69
CA ALA A 64 -12.62 -11.55 -6.77
C ALA A 64 -11.41 -12.31 -7.31
N ILE A 65 -10.61 -12.91 -6.43
CA ILE A 65 -9.46 -13.74 -6.79
C ILE A 65 -9.91 -14.96 -7.61
N ALA A 66 -10.95 -15.67 -7.16
CA ALA A 66 -11.50 -16.81 -7.89
C ALA A 66 -12.04 -16.41 -9.27
N MET A 67 -12.74 -15.27 -9.37
CA MET A 67 -13.21 -14.73 -10.64
C MET A 67 -12.04 -14.45 -11.61
N LEU A 68 -10.97 -13.82 -11.14
CA LEU A 68 -9.79 -13.53 -11.97
C LEU A 68 -9.14 -14.80 -12.51
N ARG A 69 -8.99 -15.81 -11.65
CA ARG A 69 -8.47 -17.11 -12.08
C ARG A 69 -9.38 -17.78 -13.11
N ASP A 70 -10.65 -17.95 -12.78
CA ASP A 70 -11.54 -18.82 -13.55
C ASP A 70 -12.03 -18.17 -14.86
N ARG A 71 -12.30 -16.85 -14.82
CA ARG A 71 -12.80 -16.12 -16.00
C ARG A 71 -11.67 -15.57 -16.86
N TYR A 72 -10.57 -15.13 -16.26
CA TYR A 72 -9.50 -14.40 -16.97
C TYR A 72 -8.20 -15.20 -17.11
N ASP A 73 -8.16 -16.44 -16.63
CA ASP A 73 -6.97 -17.32 -16.65
C ASP A 73 -5.75 -16.64 -15.99
N ALA A 74 -6.01 -15.91 -14.90
CA ALA A 74 -4.98 -15.14 -14.22
C ALA A 74 -3.95 -16.07 -13.54
N ALA A 75 -2.66 -15.78 -13.75
CA ALA A 75 -1.60 -16.36 -12.94
C ALA A 75 -1.53 -15.63 -11.58
N LEU A 76 -1.64 -16.38 -10.48
CA LEU A 76 -1.76 -15.82 -9.14
C LEU A 76 -0.49 -16.02 -8.31
N THR A 77 -0.03 -14.96 -7.65
CA THR A 77 1.07 -14.98 -6.67
C THR A 77 0.57 -14.39 -5.35
N TYR A 78 0.65 -15.15 -4.26
CA TYR A 78 0.16 -14.75 -2.92
C TYR A 78 1.23 -14.03 -2.08
N GLY A 79 0.83 -13.40 -0.97
CA GLY A 79 1.75 -12.79 0.00
C GLY A 79 2.46 -11.51 -0.47
N GLN A 80 1.84 -10.78 -1.39
CA GLN A 80 2.39 -9.54 -1.95
C GLN A 80 2.21 -8.35 -1.01
N CYS A 81 2.92 -7.25 -1.31
CA CYS A 81 2.84 -5.97 -0.60
C CYS A 81 3.42 -5.99 0.83
N ALA A 82 4.42 -6.84 1.09
CA ALA A 82 5.06 -6.94 2.41
C ALA A 82 5.66 -5.60 2.86
N GLU A 83 6.13 -4.77 1.93
CA GLU A 83 6.60 -3.42 2.21
C GLU A 83 5.51 -2.51 2.81
N PHE A 84 4.22 -2.82 2.61
CA PHE A 84 3.08 -2.08 3.14
C PHE A 84 2.43 -2.76 4.35
N GLU A 85 3.02 -3.84 4.87
CA GLU A 85 2.49 -4.60 6.01
C GLU A 85 2.25 -3.70 7.23
N PHE A 86 3.23 -2.87 7.60
CA PHE A 86 3.11 -1.91 8.70
C PHE A 86 1.91 -0.98 8.50
N ALA A 87 1.85 -0.28 7.36
CA ALA A 87 0.81 0.71 7.11
C ALA A 87 -0.60 0.08 7.10
N THR A 88 -0.72 -1.13 6.54
CA THR A 88 -1.99 -1.87 6.53
C THR A 88 -2.44 -2.23 7.94
N LYS A 89 -1.55 -2.86 8.72
CA LYS A 89 -1.84 -3.29 10.10
C LYS A 89 -2.13 -2.09 11.02
N ALA A 90 -1.37 -1.00 10.88
CA ALA A 90 -1.55 0.21 11.65
C ALA A 90 -2.90 0.90 11.36
N SER A 91 -3.28 0.96 10.08
CA SER A 91 -4.58 1.50 9.66
C SER A 91 -5.75 0.70 10.24
N ALA A 92 -5.67 -0.64 10.16
CA ALA A 92 -6.69 -1.54 10.71
C ALA A 92 -6.85 -1.38 12.24
N GLN A 93 -5.81 -0.95 12.94
CA GLN A 93 -5.82 -0.70 14.39
C GLN A 93 -6.08 0.76 14.77
N GLY A 94 -6.42 1.63 13.80
CA GLY A 94 -6.81 3.01 14.05
C GLY A 94 -5.66 3.95 14.41
N VAL A 95 -4.42 3.59 14.08
CA VAL A 95 -3.26 4.50 14.24
C VAL A 95 -3.47 5.74 13.37
N SER A 96 -3.08 6.92 13.88
CA SER A 96 -3.25 8.17 13.13
C SER A 96 -2.50 8.15 11.80
N ILE A 97 -3.13 8.66 10.74
CA ILE A 97 -2.55 8.66 9.37
C ILE A 97 -1.19 9.37 9.29
N HIS A 98 -0.96 10.38 10.13
CA HIS A 98 0.32 11.08 10.16
C HIS A 98 1.44 10.17 10.68
N LEU A 99 1.17 9.42 11.73
CA LEU A 99 2.12 8.47 12.31
C LEU A 99 2.34 7.26 11.39
N ILE A 100 1.29 6.79 10.71
CA ILE A 100 1.40 5.74 9.68
C ILE A 100 2.35 6.17 8.57
N ARG A 101 2.18 7.38 8.02
CA ARG A 101 3.04 7.88 6.93
C ARG A 101 4.49 8.00 7.35
N LEU A 102 4.72 8.49 8.57
CA LEU A 102 6.06 8.66 9.11
C LEU A 102 6.73 7.30 9.36
N GLY A 103 6.03 6.37 10.03
CA GLY A 103 6.53 5.01 10.27
C GLY A 103 6.83 4.27 8.97
N GLN A 104 5.94 4.36 7.98
CA GLN A 104 6.16 3.74 6.68
C GLN A 104 7.41 4.28 5.98
N ALA A 105 7.71 5.58 6.12
CA ALA A 105 8.89 6.19 5.52
C ALA A 105 10.21 5.73 6.17
N VAL A 106 10.17 5.25 7.42
CA VAL A 106 11.36 4.80 8.16
C VAL A 106 11.39 3.30 8.41
N ALA A 107 10.38 2.54 7.98
CA ALA A 107 10.21 1.11 8.29
C ALA A 107 11.45 0.27 7.92
N GLY A 108 12.12 0.59 6.81
CA GLY A 108 13.36 -0.09 6.40
C GLY A 108 14.59 0.19 7.29
N SER A 109 14.51 1.18 8.18
CA SER A 109 15.63 1.68 8.99
C SER A 109 15.43 1.46 10.49
N THR A 110 14.24 1.06 10.94
CA THR A 110 13.97 0.81 12.37
C THR A 110 14.58 -0.51 12.86
N GLY A 111 14.79 -1.47 11.96
CA GLY A 111 15.15 -2.85 12.32
C GLY A 111 14.02 -3.61 13.03
N GLN A 112 12.83 -3.00 13.12
CA GLN A 112 11.65 -3.56 13.77
C GLN A 112 10.78 -4.30 12.76
N SER A 113 10.09 -5.34 13.22
CA SER A 113 8.98 -5.94 12.49
C SER A 113 7.77 -4.99 12.41
N ALA A 114 6.87 -5.22 11.45
CA ALA A 114 5.64 -4.45 11.34
C ALA A 114 4.79 -4.50 12.63
N ASP A 115 4.72 -5.66 13.29
CA ASP A 115 3.94 -5.82 14.52
C ASP A 115 4.53 -5.03 15.70
N GLU A 116 5.86 -4.99 15.83
CA GLU A 116 6.55 -4.16 16.83
C GLU A 116 6.28 -2.67 16.59
N MET A 117 6.41 -2.22 15.33
CA MET A 117 6.13 -0.83 14.97
C MET A 117 4.68 -0.43 15.25
N VAL A 118 3.70 -1.31 14.96
CA VAL A 118 2.28 -1.04 15.27
C VAL A 118 2.05 -0.97 16.78
N SER A 119 2.60 -1.93 17.54
CA SER A 119 2.52 -1.93 19.00
C SER A 119 3.08 -0.65 19.61
N ASP A 120 4.23 -0.18 19.12
CA ASP A 120 4.85 1.06 19.58
C ASP A 120 4.02 2.29 19.21
N ALA A 121 3.49 2.36 17.98
CA ALA A 121 2.63 3.46 17.54
C ALA A 121 1.34 3.58 18.37
N ILE A 122 0.79 2.46 18.84
CA ILE A 122 -0.40 2.44 19.70
C ILE A 122 -0.04 2.82 21.14
N ARG A 123 1.04 2.24 21.68
CA ARG A 123 1.40 2.42 23.10
C ARG A 123 2.01 3.78 23.40
N ARG A 124 2.80 4.34 22.48
CA ARG A 124 3.63 5.53 22.70
C ARG A 124 3.63 6.44 21.46
N PRO A 125 2.46 6.94 21.03
CA PRO A 125 2.33 7.68 19.76
C PRO A 125 3.20 8.94 19.69
N ASP A 126 3.30 9.70 20.79
CA ASP A 126 4.08 10.95 20.84
C ASP A 126 5.60 10.69 20.78
N ASP A 127 6.07 9.62 21.43
CA ASP A 127 7.48 9.22 21.36
C ASP A 127 7.82 8.71 19.96
N MET A 128 6.95 7.89 19.35
CA MET A 128 7.17 7.41 17.99
C MET A 128 7.16 8.54 16.96
N HIS A 129 6.32 9.56 17.16
CA HIS A 129 6.35 10.75 16.31
C HIS A 129 7.73 11.45 16.36
N ARG A 130 8.30 11.60 17.56
CA ARG A 130 9.63 12.19 17.76
C ARG A 130 10.74 11.30 17.17
N ASP A 131 10.75 10.03 17.51
CA ASP A 131 11.82 9.09 17.18
C ASP A 131 11.85 8.80 15.68
N TRP A 132 10.70 8.48 15.07
CA TRP A 132 10.61 8.30 13.63
C TRP A 132 10.82 9.62 12.87
N GLY A 133 10.47 10.77 13.45
CA GLY A 133 10.75 12.10 12.90
C GLY A 133 12.24 12.39 12.79
N ALA A 134 13.00 12.04 13.82
CA ALA A 134 14.45 12.14 13.83
C ALA A 134 15.09 11.19 12.80
N LEU A 135 14.63 9.93 12.75
CA LEU A 135 15.09 8.95 11.76
C LEU A 135 14.81 9.42 10.32
N TYR A 136 13.60 9.90 10.04
CA TYR A 136 13.22 10.39 8.72
C TYR A 136 14.09 11.57 8.29
N THR A 137 14.37 12.50 9.21
CA THR A 137 15.23 13.66 8.94
C THR A 137 16.67 13.22 8.65
N SER A 138 17.20 12.25 9.39
CA SER A 138 18.54 11.68 9.13
C SER A 138 18.65 11.02 7.75
N PHE A 139 17.56 10.42 7.26
CA PHE A 139 17.49 9.78 5.95
C PHE A 139 17.35 10.78 4.80
N MET A 140 16.51 11.79 4.96
CA MET A 140 16.25 12.82 3.94
C MET A 140 17.39 13.84 3.81
N ASN A 141 18.21 13.96 4.85
CA ASN A 141 19.37 14.81 4.87
C ASN A 141 20.58 13.96 5.29
N PRO A 142 21.08 13.07 4.41
CA PRO A 142 22.24 12.22 4.69
C PRO A 142 23.52 13.08 4.63
N ALA A 143 23.58 14.08 5.51
CA ALA A 143 24.61 15.09 5.66
C ALA A 143 24.94 15.93 4.39
N VAL A 144 25.40 17.14 4.69
CA VAL A 144 26.49 17.79 3.94
C VAL A 144 27.75 16.94 4.09
#